data_AF-A0A6A7AMX4-F1
#
_entry.id   AF-A0A6A7AMX4-F1
#
_cell.length_a   1.000
_cell.length_b   1.000
_cell.length_c   1.000
_cell.angle_alpha   90.00
_cell.angle_beta   90.00
_cell.angle_gamma   90.00
#
_symmetry.space_group_name_H-M   'P 1'
#
loop_
_entity.id
_entity.type
_entity.pdbx_description
1 polymer ?
#
loop_
_entity_poly.entity_id
_entity_poly.type
_entity_poly.pdbx_seq_one_letter_code
_entity_poly.pdbx_strand_id
1 'polypeptide(L)'
;MDKARQVLALGVPPGVRRSYRTLADHGGDKAQGQQYLTPWEESALVKFILQMSDLGQPVRIKYIPSLAFVATRARPPTDRPLKPPGKNWAKAFEKRNPETAARRVTAMDWNRHDRNIGGKMAH
;
A
#
# COMPACT_ATOMS: atom_id res chain seq x y z
N MET A 1 -27.65 -17.55 1.25
CA MET A 1 -27.96 -16.46 2.20
C MET A 1 -26.95 -15.35 1.96
N ASP A 2 -27.38 -14.21 1.42
CA ASP A 2 -26.48 -13.12 1.04
C ASP A 2 -25.88 -12.38 2.24
N LYS A 3 -24.58 -12.07 2.18
CA LYS A 3 -23.82 -11.37 3.22
C LYS A 3 -24.44 -10.03 3.61
N ALA A 4 -25.17 -9.39 2.69
CA ALA A 4 -25.93 -8.16 2.94
C ALA A 4 -27.05 -8.36 3.99
N ARG A 5 -27.64 -9.55 4.09
CA ARG A 5 -28.73 -9.85 5.05
C ARG A 5 -28.20 -10.08 6.46
N GLN A 6 -26.99 -10.60 6.63
CA GLN A 6 -26.36 -10.76 7.96
C GLN A 6 -26.02 -9.41 8.61
N VAL A 7 -25.55 -8.43 7.82
CA VAL A 7 -25.20 -7.09 8.33
C VAL A 7 -26.41 -6.34 8.88
N LEU A 8 -27.61 -6.58 8.32
CA LEU A 8 -28.86 -6.00 8.84
C LEU A 8 -29.30 -6.62 10.17
N ALA A 9 -28.91 -7.86 10.44
CA ALA A 9 -29.32 -8.61 11.64
C ALA A 9 -28.53 -8.23 12.90
N LEU A 10 -27.29 -7.74 12.79
CA LEU A 10 -26.44 -7.41 13.94
C LEU A 10 -26.84 -6.12 14.67
N GLY A 11 -27.70 -5.29 14.08
CA GLY A 11 -28.13 -4.03 14.69
C GLY A 11 -27.00 -3.00 14.84
N VAL A 12 -27.37 -1.74 15.08
CA VAL A 12 -26.41 -0.64 15.35
C VAL A 12 -26.38 -0.42 16.87
N PRO A 13 -25.21 -0.15 17.49
CA PRO A 13 -25.12 0.12 18.92
C PRO A 13 -26.03 1.28 19.37
N PRO A 14 -26.54 1.27 20.61
CA PRO A 14 -27.40 2.34 21.12
C PRO A 14 -26.65 3.68 21.09
N GLY A 15 -27.24 4.70 20.46
CA GLY A 15 -26.70 6.06 20.40
C GLY A 15 -26.09 6.50 19.06
N VAL A 16 -26.00 5.60 18.06
CA VAL A 16 -25.52 5.97 16.71
C VAL A 16 -26.67 6.01 15.70
N ARG A 17 -26.76 7.09 14.92
CA ARG A 17 -27.82 7.27 13.91
C ARG A 17 -27.75 6.14 12.88
N ARG A 18 -28.87 5.42 12.71
CA ARG A 18 -29.01 4.27 11.80
C ARG A 18 -28.95 4.73 10.34
N SER A 19 -27.75 4.95 9.84
CA SER A 19 -27.49 5.38 8.46
C SER A 19 -26.73 4.31 7.69
N TYR A 20 -26.89 4.28 6.36
CA TYR A 20 -26.19 3.36 5.48
C TYR A 20 -24.65 3.45 5.64
N ARG A 21 -24.12 4.66 5.88
CA ARG A 21 -22.68 4.89 6.12
C ARG A 21 -22.21 4.21 7.40
N THR A 22 -22.94 4.41 8.50
CA THR A 22 -22.63 3.80 9.80
C THR A 22 -22.60 2.28 9.75
N LEU A 23 -23.54 1.66 9.03
CA LEU A 23 -23.57 0.20 8.82
C LEU A 23 -22.43 -0.29 7.92
N ALA A 24 -22.00 0.52 6.96
CA ALA A 24 -20.86 0.19 6.10
C ALA A 24 -19.52 0.26 6.88
N ASP A 25 -19.39 1.22 7.79
CA ASP A 25 -18.19 1.44 8.60
C ASP A 25 -18.02 0.38 9.71
N HIS A 26 -19.12 -0.17 10.26
CA HIS A 26 -19.07 -1.22 11.29
C HIS A 26 -18.72 -2.63 10.76
N GLY A 27 -18.67 -2.84 9.45
CA GLY A 27 -18.26 -4.11 8.84
C GLY A 27 -16.75 -4.27 8.76
N GLY A 28 -16.04 -4.19 9.90
CA GLY A 28 -14.57 -4.17 10.01
C GLY A 28 -13.83 -5.25 9.21
N ASP A 29 -14.49 -6.36 8.88
CA ASP A 29 -13.94 -7.46 8.06
C ASP A 29 -13.82 -7.15 6.56
N LYS A 30 -14.47 -6.09 6.06
CA LYS A 30 -14.40 -5.73 4.62
C LYS A 30 -13.03 -5.18 4.23
N ALA A 31 -12.25 -4.67 5.18
CA ALA A 31 -10.98 -4.00 4.88
C ALA A 31 -9.80 -4.98 4.72
N GLN A 32 -9.82 -6.15 5.37
CA GLN A 32 -8.78 -7.17 5.21
C GLN A 32 -9.02 -8.06 3.98
N GLY A 33 -10.27 -8.44 3.70
CA GLY A 33 -10.63 -9.25 2.53
C GLY A 33 -10.54 -8.55 1.17
N GLN A 34 -10.27 -7.23 1.15
CA GLN A 34 -10.05 -6.43 -0.07
C GLN A 34 -8.60 -5.97 -0.24
N GLN A 35 -7.66 -6.53 0.53
CA GLN A 35 -6.26 -6.23 0.33
C GLN A 35 -5.76 -6.91 -0.95
N TYR A 36 -5.10 -6.11 -1.78
CA TYR A 36 -4.54 -6.58 -3.05
C TYR A 36 -3.44 -7.63 -2.83
N LEU A 37 -2.64 -7.44 -1.79
CA LEU A 37 -1.62 -8.36 -1.33
C LEU A 37 -2.14 -9.15 -0.14
N THR A 38 -1.70 -10.39 -0.06
CA THR A 38 -1.81 -11.20 1.16
C THR A 38 -0.81 -10.70 2.21
N PRO A 39 -1.01 -10.97 3.51
CA PRO A 39 -0.10 -10.50 4.56
C PRO A 39 1.37 -10.90 4.35
N TRP A 40 1.62 -12.08 3.80
CA TRP A 40 2.97 -12.56 3.51
C TRP A 40 3.62 -11.84 2.33
N GLU A 41 2.87 -11.55 1.26
CA GLU A 41 3.37 -10.74 0.14
C GLU A 41 3.60 -9.29 0.56
N GLU A 42 2.73 -8.74 1.41
CA GLU A 42 2.89 -7.38 1.94
C GLU A 42 4.19 -7.28 2.77
N SER A 43 4.44 -8.27 3.64
CA SER A 43 5.70 -8.38 4.40
C SER A 43 6.93 -8.47 3.50
N ALA A 44 6.87 -9.28 2.44
CA ALA A 44 7.99 -9.42 1.50
C ALA A 44 8.30 -8.10 0.78
N LEU A 45 7.25 -7.38 0.36
CA LEU A 45 7.40 -6.07 -0.29
C LEU A 45 8.00 -5.04 0.66
N VAL A 46 7.55 -5.01 1.92
CA VAL A 46 8.12 -4.14 2.96
C VAL A 46 9.61 -4.42 3.15
N LYS A 47 9.99 -5.69 3.36
CA LYS A 47 11.40 -6.10 3.52
C LYS A 47 12.26 -5.65 2.34
N PHE A 48 11.77 -5.85 1.12
CA PHE A 48 12.45 -5.39 -0.09
C PHE A 48 12.65 -3.86 -0.09
N ILE A 49 11.62 -3.09 0.24
CA ILE A 49 11.72 -1.61 0.31
C ILE A 49 12.75 -1.18 1.36
N LEU A 50 12.76 -1.81 2.54
CA LEU A 50 13.71 -1.51 3.60
C LEU A 50 15.14 -1.85 3.17
N GLN A 51 15.36 -3.02 2.56
CA GLN A 51 16.67 -3.43 2.02
C GLN A 51 17.18 -2.45 0.95
N MET A 52 16.31 -2.04 0.02
CA MET A 52 16.66 -1.05 -0.99
C MET A 52 17.06 0.30 -0.38
N SER A 53 16.43 0.70 0.73
CA SER A 53 16.84 1.88 1.49
C SER A 53 18.20 1.70 2.15
N ASP A 54 18.46 0.54 2.76
CA ASP A 54 19.74 0.25 3.42
C ASP A 54 20.90 0.21 2.40
N LEU A 55 20.61 -0.18 1.16
CA LEU A 55 21.55 -0.14 0.03
C LEU A 55 21.73 1.26 -0.59
N GLY A 56 21.11 2.29 0.00
CA GLY A 56 21.18 3.67 -0.51
C GLY A 56 20.39 3.91 -1.80
N GLN A 57 19.52 2.98 -2.19
CA GLN A 57 18.68 3.04 -3.40
C GLN A 57 17.18 3.02 -3.07
N PRO A 58 16.67 4.05 -2.36
CA PRO A 58 15.29 4.07 -1.89
C PRO A 58 14.26 4.06 -3.03
N VAL A 59 13.22 3.24 -2.85
CA VAL A 59 12.15 3.02 -3.84
C VAL A 59 11.16 4.19 -3.83
N ARG A 60 10.84 4.76 -5.01
CA ARG A 60 9.84 5.83 -5.15
C ARG A 60 8.40 5.27 -5.11
N ILE A 61 7.45 6.02 -4.52
CA ILE A 61 6.04 5.59 -4.38
C ILE A 61 5.39 5.07 -5.65
N LYS A 62 5.71 5.71 -6.77
CA LYS A 62 5.10 5.43 -8.06
C LYS A 62 5.39 4.00 -8.53
N TYR A 63 6.46 3.39 -8.02
CA TYR A 63 6.84 2.02 -8.35
C TYR A 63 6.25 0.99 -7.38
N ILE A 64 5.75 1.40 -6.21
CA ILE A 64 5.18 0.48 -5.21
C ILE A 64 4.00 -0.34 -5.78
N PRO A 65 3.04 0.24 -6.53
CA PRO A 65 2.00 -0.56 -7.17
C PRO A 65 2.53 -1.59 -8.16
N SER A 66 3.52 -1.24 -8.97
CA SER A 66 4.12 -2.17 -9.94
C SER A 66 4.88 -3.30 -9.24
N LEU A 67 5.59 -3.01 -8.14
CA LEU A 67 6.27 -4.02 -7.34
C LEU A 67 5.27 -4.96 -6.66
N ALA A 68 4.16 -4.42 -6.14
CA ALA A 68 3.07 -5.25 -5.61
C ALA A 68 2.48 -6.18 -6.70
N PHE A 69 2.32 -5.69 -7.93
CA PHE A 69 1.89 -6.53 -9.05
C PHE A 69 2.90 -7.62 -9.43
N VAL A 70 4.20 -7.34 -9.29
CA VAL A 70 5.24 -8.37 -9.48
C VAL A 70 5.18 -9.40 -8.36
N ALA A 71 4.95 -8.99 -7.11
CA ALA A 71 4.83 -9.90 -5.97
C ALA A 71 3.69 -10.92 -6.17
N THR A 72 2.56 -10.50 -6.74
CA THR A 72 1.43 -11.41 -7.01
C THR A 72 1.71 -12.39 -8.15
N ARG A 73 2.83 -12.27 -8.89
CA ARG A 73 3.21 -13.28 -9.90
C ARG A 73 3.58 -14.61 -9.29
N ALA A 74 3.96 -14.66 -8.01
CA ALA A 74 4.21 -15.90 -7.31
C ALA A 74 2.95 -16.74 -7.10
N ARG A 75 1.74 -16.15 -7.28
CA ARG A 75 0.47 -16.86 -7.16
C ARG A 75 0.20 -17.78 -8.37
N PRO A 76 -0.65 -18.81 -8.19
CA PRO A 76 -1.21 -19.57 -9.30
C PRO A 76 -1.88 -18.66 -10.33
N PRO A 77 -1.92 -19.05 -11.62
CA PRO A 77 -2.54 -18.23 -12.67
C PRO A 77 -3.99 -17.82 -12.38
N THR A 78 -4.74 -18.68 -11.68
CA THR A 78 -6.16 -18.46 -11.31
C THR A 78 -6.35 -17.30 -10.32
N ASP A 79 -5.39 -17.10 -9.41
CA ASP A 79 -5.49 -16.11 -8.32
C ASP A 79 -4.68 -14.84 -8.61
N ARG A 80 -4.06 -14.77 -9.79
CA ARG A 80 -3.23 -13.64 -10.19
C ARG A 80 -4.12 -12.49 -10.66
N PRO A 81 -3.99 -11.28 -10.09
CA PRO A 81 -4.67 -10.11 -10.62
C PRO A 81 -4.14 -9.79 -12.02
N LEU A 82 -5.02 -9.32 -12.92
CA LEU A 82 -4.63 -8.95 -14.30
C LEU A 82 -3.98 -7.56 -14.39
N LYS A 83 -4.24 -6.70 -13.40
CA LYS A 83 -3.83 -5.29 -13.40
C LYS A 83 -3.16 -4.93 -12.09
N PRO A 84 -2.20 -3.99 -12.10
CA PRO A 84 -1.61 -3.46 -10.88
C PRO A 84 -2.66 -2.73 -10.03
N PRO A 85 -2.40 -2.56 -8.73
CA PRO A 85 -3.30 -1.84 -7.85
C PRO A 85 -3.35 -0.35 -8.22
N GLY A 86 -4.51 0.29 -7.98
CA GLY A 86 -4.77 1.66 -8.40
C GLY A 86 -3.96 2.73 -7.67
N LYS A 87 -4.03 3.98 -8.16
CA LYS A 87 -3.23 5.14 -7.68
C LYS A 87 -3.32 5.37 -6.16
N ASN A 88 -4.47 5.14 -5.54
CA ASN A 88 -4.68 5.36 -4.11
C ASN A 88 -4.19 4.20 -3.24
N TRP A 89 -3.89 3.04 -3.84
CA TRP A 89 -3.47 1.86 -3.10
C TRP A 89 -2.10 2.04 -2.45
N ALA A 90 -1.16 2.67 -3.13
CA ALA A 90 0.17 2.94 -2.56
C ALA A 90 0.06 3.80 -1.29
N LYS A 91 -0.76 4.86 -1.30
CA LYS A 91 -1.00 5.68 -0.10
C LYS A 91 -1.62 4.87 1.04
N ALA A 92 -2.56 3.98 0.72
CA ALA A 92 -3.17 3.10 1.72
C ALA A 92 -2.16 2.09 2.27
N PHE A 93 -1.26 1.55 1.44
CA PHE A 93 -0.17 0.67 1.85
C PHE A 93 0.79 1.38 2.81
N GLU A 94 1.14 2.63 2.55
CA GLU A 94 1.99 3.41 3.46
C GLU A 94 1.34 3.66 4.81
N LYS A 95 0.03 3.94 4.81
CA LYS A 95 -0.71 4.14 6.05
C LYS A 95 -0.70 2.87 6.92
N ARG A 96 -0.62 1.69 6.30
CA ARG A 96 -0.48 0.41 7.00
C ARG A 96 0.96 0.11 7.43
N ASN A 97 1.95 0.56 6.67
CA ASN A 97 3.37 0.26 6.86
C ASN A 97 4.18 1.56 7.02
N PRO A 98 4.07 2.26 8.16
CA PRO A 98 4.72 3.56 8.37
C PRO A 98 6.26 3.49 8.31
N GLU A 99 6.84 2.32 8.59
CA GLU A 99 8.28 2.05 8.44
C GLU A 99 8.78 2.28 7.01
N THR A 100 7.96 1.98 6.01
CA THR A 100 8.31 2.21 4.60
C THR A 100 8.22 3.69 4.24
N ALA A 101 7.31 4.45 4.87
CA ALA A 101 7.14 5.87 4.60
C ALA A 101 8.37 6.69 5.05
N ALA A 102 8.96 6.34 6.19
CA ALA A 102 10.14 7.02 6.74
C ALA A 102 11.41 6.83 5.89
N ARG A 103 11.50 5.73 5.15
CA ARG A 103 12.69 5.34 4.37
C ARG A 103 12.61 5.66 2.88
N ARG A 104 11.56 6.37 2.48
CA ARG A 104 11.39 6.77 1.10
C ARG A 104 12.15 8.05 0.77
N VAL A 105 12.75 8.07 -0.41
CA VAL A 105 13.12 9.31 -1.07
C VAL A 105 11.85 9.94 -1.64
N THR A 106 11.34 10.95 -0.93
CA THR A 106 10.69 12.10 -1.58
C THR A 106 11.62 12.56 -2.70
N ALA A 107 11.06 12.81 -3.89
CA ALA A 107 11.82 13.00 -5.13
C ALA A 107 13.22 13.58 -4.87
N MET A 108 14.24 12.75 -5.13
CA MET A 108 15.65 13.10 -4.95
C MET A 108 15.82 14.54 -5.42
N ASP A 109 16.20 15.46 -4.51
CA ASP A 109 16.41 16.85 -4.88
C ASP A 109 17.43 16.83 -6.00
N TRP A 110 17.00 17.13 -7.23
CA TRP A 110 17.82 17.02 -8.42
C TRP A 110 19.10 17.85 -8.26
N ASN A 111 19.09 18.88 -7.41
CA ASN A 111 20.26 19.68 -7.07
C ASN A 111 21.38 18.91 -6.34
N ARG A 112 21.07 17.75 -5.73
CA ARG A 112 22.03 16.88 -5.04
C ARG A 112 22.56 15.74 -5.90
N HIS A 113 22.12 15.63 -7.15
CA HIS A 113 22.69 14.64 -8.06
C HIS A 113 24.13 15.01 -8.39
N ASP A 114 25.02 14.03 -8.35
CA ASP A 114 26.47 14.20 -8.57
C ASP A 114 26.81 14.96 -9.86
N ARG A 115 26.01 14.74 -10.92
CA ARG A 115 26.08 15.48 -12.18
C ARG A 115 25.94 17.00 -12.05
N ASN A 116 25.24 17.47 -11.02
CA ASN A 116 25.00 18.89 -10.73
C ASN A 116 25.97 19.45 -9.67
N ILE A 117 26.82 18.60 -9.07
CA ILE A 117 27.84 18.97 -8.09
C ILE A 117 29.22 19.10 -8.76
N GLY A 118 29.49 18.33 -9.82
CA GLY A 118 30.80 18.33 -10.50
C GLY A 118 31.32 19.71 -10.93
N GLY A 119 30.43 20.62 -11.36
CA GLY A 119 30.81 21.99 -11.74
C GLY A 119 30.94 22.98 -10.56
N LYS A 120 30.54 22.59 -9.34
CA LYS A 120 30.56 23.47 -8.15
C LYS A 120 31.77 23.21 -7.24
N MET A 121 32.55 22.16 -7.49
CA MET A 121 33.77 21.84 -6.75
C MET A 121 35.07 22.28 -7.45
N ALA A 122 34.98 22.90 -8.63
CA ALA A 122 36.13 23.53 -9.28
C ALA A 122 36.28 24.97 -8.74
N HIS A 123 37.26 25.15 -7.86
CA HIS A 123 37.77 26.45 -7.42
C HIS A 123 38.93 26.90 -8.31
#